data_AF-A0A932A6A8-F1
#
_entry.id   AF-A0A932A6A8-F1
#
_cell.length_a   1.000
_cell.length_b   1.000
_cell.length_c   1.000
_cell.angle_alpha   90.00
_cell.angle_beta   90.00
_cell.angle_gamma   90.00
#
_symmetry.space_group_name_H-M   'P 1'
#
loop_
_entity.id
_entity.type
_entity.pdbx_description
1 polymer ?
#
loop_
_entity_poly.entity_id
_entity_poly.type
_entity_poly.pdbx_seq_one_letter_code
_entity_poly.pdbx_strand_id
1 'polypeptide(L)'
;MEYKHNPPTLAELRQSRKPIKNDRIQHLMSLSISEKLAVYLHRHVGSLGFFFVILFWTIVWLFWNIFAPIEYRFDPAPAFVIWLFASNILQLILLPVIMVGQNIEGRAAEWRAQMDFEINQKAEHEVEVIIAHLENQNELLLELIRKVERR
;
A
#
# COMPACT_ATOMS: atom_id res chain seq x y z
N MET A 1 12.35 33.64 -36.46
CA MET A 1 11.97 32.21 -36.34
C MET A 1 10.93 32.17 -35.25
N GLU A 2 9.67 31.93 -35.62
CA GLU A 2 8.57 31.82 -34.67
C GLU A 2 8.46 30.35 -34.30
N TYR A 3 8.72 30.03 -33.03
CA TYR A 3 8.65 28.66 -32.55
C TYR A 3 7.18 28.23 -32.51
N LYS A 4 6.89 27.00 -32.97
CA LYS A 4 5.52 26.46 -32.99
C LYS A 4 4.97 26.26 -31.57
N HIS A 5 5.87 25.91 -30.64
CA HIS A 5 5.59 25.79 -29.22
C HIS A 5 6.53 26.70 -28.43
N ASN A 6 6.07 27.28 -27.33
CA ASN A 6 6.91 28.00 -26.37
C ASN A 6 7.00 27.20 -25.06
N PRO A 7 7.65 26.01 -25.08
CA PRO A 7 7.75 25.17 -23.89
C PRO A 7 8.58 25.86 -22.80
N PRO A 8 8.21 25.70 -21.52
CA PRO A 8 8.98 26.25 -20.40
C PRO A 8 10.40 25.66 -20.39
N THR A 9 11.34 26.48 -19.93
CA THR A 9 12.74 26.07 -19.77
C THR A 9 12.92 25.16 -18.56
N LEU A 10 14.02 24.39 -18.54
CA LEU A 10 14.37 23.55 -17.39
C LEU A 10 14.47 24.37 -16.08
N ALA A 11 14.92 25.62 -16.17
CA ALA A 11 15.03 26.51 -15.01
C ALA A 11 13.65 26.89 -14.46
N GLU A 12 12.70 27.21 -15.33
CA GLU A 12 11.31 27.51 -14.97
C GLU A 12 10.61 26.28 -14.39
N LEU A 13 10.80 25.10 -14.98
CA LEU A 13 10.30 23.82 -14.45
C LEU A 13 10.89 23.51 -13.07
N ARG A 14 12.18 23.77 -12.84
CA ARG A 14 12.81 23.58 -11.52
C ARG A 14 12.29 24.55 -10.48
N GLN A 15 11.97 25.79 -10.86
CA GLN A 15 11.37 26.77 -9.95
C GLN A 15 9.94 26.39 -9.57
N SER A 16 9.17 25.84 -10.50
CA SER A 16 7.78 25.42 -10.25
C SER A 16 7.67 24.07 -9.50
N ARG A 17 8.75 23.28 -9.41
CA ARG A 17 8.78 22.05 -8.62
C ARG A 17 8.61 22.35 -7.13
N LYS A 18 7.43 22.01 -6.61
CA LYS A 18 7.23 21.85 -5.17
C LYS A 18 7.99 20.59 -4.71
N PRO A 19 8.77 20.65 -3.61
CA PRO A 19 9.46 19.46 -3.09
C PRO A 19 8.43 18.40 -2.73
N ILE A 20 8.68 17.16 -3.15
CA ILE A 20 7.87 16.00 -2.76
C ILE A 20 8.10 15.81 -1.26
N LYS A 21 7.09 16.15 -0.46
CA LYS A 21 7.15 16.03 0.99
C LYS A 21 7.05 14.54 1.33
N ASN A 22 8.02 14.03 2.07
CA ASN A 22 8.06 12.61 2.43
C ASN A 22 7.10 12.36 3.61
N ASP A 23 5.80 12.44 3.34
CA ASP A 23 4.72 12.42 4.34
C ASP A 23 4.54 11.05 5.01
N ARG A 24 5.22 10.03 4.50
CA ARG A 24 5.22 8.65 5.02
C ARG A 24 5.60 8.59 6.51
N ILE A 25 6.49 9.48 6.95
CA ILE A 25 6.95 9.52 8.35
C ILE A 25 5.92 10.23 9.26
N GLN A 26 5.19 11.23 8.75
CA GLN A 26 4.23 11.98 9.57
C GLN A 26 2.98 11.14 9.89
N HIS A 27 2.51 10.31 8.95
CA HIS A 27 1.30 9.53 9.19
C HIS A 27 1.49 8.34 10.14
N LEU A 28 2.68 7.72 10.15
CA LEU A 28 3.00 6.67 11.13
C LEU A 28 3.15 7.24 12.55
N MET A 29 3.52 8.52 12.68
CA MET A 29 3.62 9.20 13.97
C MET A 29 2.26 9.66 14.51
N SER A 30 1.24 9.84 13.68
CA SER A 30 -0.10 10.28 14.12
C SER A 30 -1.02 9.16 14.60
N LEU A 31 -0.65 7.89 14.43
CA LEU A 31 -1.48 6.77 14.89
C LEU A 31 -1.52 6.73 16.42
N SER A 32 -2.74 6.65 16.96
CA SER A 32 -2.99 6.40 18.37
C SER A 32 -2.47 5.02 18.78
N ILE A 33 -2.31 4.81 20.09
CA ILE A 33 -1.80 3.54 20.64
C ILE A 33 -2.71 2.36 20.26
N SER A 34 -4.03 2.57 20.27
CA SER A 34 -5.02 1.56 19.88
C SER A 34 -4.95 1.22 18.39
N GLU A 35 -4.73 2.20 17.53
CA GLU A 35 -4.57 1.98 16.08
C GLU A 35 -3.26 1.24 15.77
N LYS A 36 -2.16 1.58 16.47
CA LYS A 36 -0.90 0.83 16.35
C LYS A 36 -1.07 -0.62 16.75
N LEU A 37 -1.79 -0.88 17.84
CA LEU A 37 -2.10 -2.24 18.29
C LEU A 37 -3.00 -2.96 17.28
N ALA A 38 -4.02 -2.31 16.73
CA ALA A 38 -4.90 -2.89 15.72
C ALA A 38 -4.12 -3.28 14.44
N VAL A 39 -3.23 -2.43 13.95
CA VAL A 39 -2.36 -2.73 12.79
C VAL A 39 -1.40 -3.88 13.11
N TYR A 40 -0.80 -3.88 14.31
CA TYR A 40 0.07 -4.98 14.75
C TYR A 40 -0.69 -6.31 14.77
N LEU A 41 -1.87 -6.32 15.39
CA LEU A 41 -2.70 -7.52 15.49
C LEU A 41 -3.17 -7.98 14.10
N HIS A 42 -3.61 -7.05 13.25
CA HIS A 42 -4.03 -7.33 11.88
C HIS A 42 -2.91 -8.00 11.06
N ARG A 43 -1.69 -7.50 11.11
CA ARG A 43 -0.56 -8.07 10.36
C ARG A 43 -0.18 -9.48 10.80
N HIS A 44 -0.25 -9.77 12.09
CA HIS A 44 0.15 -11.06 12.63
C HIS A 44 -0.99 -12.09 12.57
N VAL A 45 -2.20 -11.70 12.99
CA VAL A 45 -3.38 -12.56 13.06
C VAL A 45 -4.07 -12.70 11.71
N GLY A 46 -4.05 -11.66 10.87
CA GLY A 46 -4.65 -11.66 9.54
C GLY A 46 -3.83 -12.42 8.47
N SER A 47 -2.70 -13.02 8.85
CA SER A 47 -1.89 -13.81 7.93
C SER A 47 -2.49 -15.19 7.66
N LEU A 48 -2.49 -15.61 6.40
CA LEU A 48 -2.92 -16.96 6.01
C LEU A 48 -2.08 -18.07 6.67
N GLY A 49 -0.81 -17.80 6.96
CA GLY A 49 0.05 -18.75 7.69
C GLY A 49 -0.42 -18.97 9.13
N PHE A 50 -0.82 -17.89 9.82
CA PHE A 50 -1.36 -17.98 11.19
C PHE A 50 -2.65 -18.79 11.24
N PHE A 51 -3.52 -18.63 10.24
CA PHE A 51 -4.73 -19.44 10.09
C PHE A 51 -4.41 -20.94 10.04
N PHE A 52 -3.44 -21.36 9.22
CA PHE A 52 -3.07 -22.79 9.13
C PHE A 52 -2.46 -23.32 10.44
N VAL A 53 -1.67 -22.51 11.14
CA VAL A 53 -1.09 -22.89 12.44
C VAL A 53 -2.19 -23.14 13.47
N ILE A 54 -3.17 -22.23 13.60
CA ILE A 54 -4.30 -22.43 14.50
C ILE A 54 -5.14 -23.63 14.07
N LEU A 55 -5.45 -23.76 12.77
CA LEU A 55 -6.25 -24.87 12.26
C LEU A 55 -5.59 -26.22 12.58
N PHE A 56 -4.29 -26.36 12.30
CA PHE A 56 -3.55 -27.58 12.59
C PHE A 56 -3.53 -27.86 14.10
N TRP A 57 -3.25 -26.85 14.92
CA TRP A 57 -3.29 -26.98 16.37
C TRP A 57 -4.67 -27.45 16.87
N THR A 58 -5.76 -26.84 16.38
CA THR A 58 -7.14 -27.20 16.74
C THR A 58 -7.46 -28.63 16.33
N ILE A 59 -7.06 -29.07 15.14
CA ILE A 59 -7.26 -30.45 14.68
C ILE A 59 -6.50 -31.42 15.58
N VAL A 60 -5.20 -31.20 15.82
CA VAL A 60 -4.38 -32.07 16.67
C VAL A 60 -4.95 -32.15 18.08
N TRP A 61 -5.36 -31.02 18.66
CA TRP A 61 -5.96 -30.97 19.97
C TRP A 61 -7.30 -31.70 20.04
N LEU A 62 -8.14 -31.57 19.01
CA LEU A 62 -9.42 -32.28 18.92
C LEU A 62 -9.20 -33.80 18.79
N PHE A 63 -8.29 -34.22 17.92
CA PHE A 63 -7.92 -35.62 17.76
C PHE A 63 -7.39 -36.21 19.08
N TRP A 64 -6.53 -35.46 19.78
CA TRP A 64 -6.03 -35.89 21.09
C TRP A 64 -7.18 -36.09 22.09
N ASN A 65 -8.10 -35.13 22.22
CA ASN A 65 -9.20 -35.26 23.20
C ASN A 65 -10.22 -36.36 22.86
N ILE A 66 -10.41 -36.69 21.58
CA ILE A 66 -11.31 -37.78 21.16
C ILE A 66 -10.68 -39.16 21.40
N PHE A 67 -9.44 -39.35 20.95
CA PHE A 67 -8.80 -40.67 20.92
C PHE A 67 -7.95 -40.99 22.16
N ALA A 68 -7.62 -40.00 23.00
CA ALA A 68 -6.88 -40.25 24.22
C ALA A 68 -7.71 -41.05 25.25
N PRO A 69 -7.05 -41.94 26.02
CA PRO A 69 -7.65 -42.58 27.19
C PRO A 69 -8.19 -41.52 28.17
N ILE A 70 -9.27 -41.84 28.87
CA ILE A 70 -9.99 -40.91 29.78
C ILE A 70 -9.07 -40.24 30.79
N GLU A 71 -8.04 -40.93 31.26
CA GLU A 71 -7.05 -40.44 32.24
C GLU A 71 -6.09 -39.38 31.69
N TYR A 72 -5.90 -39.33 30.36
CA TYR A 72 -5.01 -38.39 29.66
C TYR A 72 -5.77 -37.36 28.82
N ARG A 73 -7.11 -37.31 28.94
CA ARG A 73 -7.91 -36.29 28.27
C ARG A 73 -7.63 -34.95 28.94
N PHE A 74 -7.05 -34.05 28.17
CA PHE A 74 -6.70 -32.71 28.62
C PHE A 74 -7.94 -31.88 28.94
N ASP A 75 -9.06 -32.15 28.25
CA ASP A 75 -10.31 -31.38 28.37
C ASP A 75 -11.58 -32.26 28.35
N PRO A 76 -11.97 -32.87 29.49
CA PRO A 76 -13.22 -33.63 29.61
C PRO A 76 -14.46 -32.72 29.50
N ALA A 77 -15.60 -33.26 29.05
CA ALA A 77 -16.87 -32.53 29.14
C ALA A 77 -17.16 -32.20 30.62
N PRO A 78 -17.44 -30.92 30.99
CA PRO A 78 -17.98 -29.80 30.20
C PRO A 78 -16.96 -28.72 29.76
N ALA A 79 -15.70 -28.80 30.15
CA ALA A 79 -14.72 -27.73 29.93
C ALA A 79 -14.43 -27.51 28.42
N PHE A 80 -14.48 -28.57 27.61
CA PHE A 80 -14.39 -28.52 26.14
C PHE A 80 -15.40 -27.56 25.51
N VAL A 81 -16.66 -27.61 25.96
CA VAL A 81 -17.74 -26.79 25.41
C VAL A 81 -17.51 -25.32 25.79
N ILE A 82 -17.07 -25.07 27.03
CA ILE A 82 -16.76 -23.73 27.53
C ILE A 82 -15.58 -23.15 26.73
N TRP A 83 -14.54 -23.94 26.46
CA TRP A 83 -13.39 -23.52 25.67
C TRP A 83 -13.77 -23.16 24.24
N LEU A 84 -14.56 -24.01 23.56
CA LEU A 84 -15.05 -23.71 22.21
C LEU A 84 -15.87 -22.42 22.19
N PHE A 85 -16.79 -22.25 23.15
CA PHE A 85 -17.61 -21.05 23.25
C PHE A 85 -16.77 -19.79 23.51
N ALA A 86 -15.83 -19.84 24.46
CA ALA A 86 -14.91 -18.75 24.75
C ALA A 86 -14.05 -18.38 23.54
N SER A 87 -13.54 -19.38 22.80
CA SER A 87 -12.77 -19.16 21.58
C SER A 87 -13.57 -18.46 20.48
N ASN A 88 -14.86 -18.78 20.36
CA ASN A 88 -15.74 -18.13 19.38
C ASN A 88 -16.02 -16.66 19.72
N ILE A 89 -16.28 -16.35 21.00
CA ILE A 89 -16.41 -14.96 21.46
C ILE A 89 -15.13 -14.17 21.18
N LEU A 90 -13.96 -14.76 21.44
CA LEU A 90 -12.68 -14.13 21.15
C LEU A 90 -12.53 -13.82 19.64
N GLN A 91 -12.93 -14.75 18.76
CA GLN A 91 -12.92 -14.54 17.31
C GLN A 91 -13.86 -13.39 16.89
N LEU A 92 -15.06 -13.31 17.46
CA LEU A 92 -16.02 -12.23 17.20
C LEU A 92 -15.44 -10.84 17.56
N ILE A 93 -14.69 -10.74 18.66
CA ILE A 93 -14.01 -9.50 19.07
C ILE A 93 -12.83 -9.18 18.15
N LEU A 94 -12.14 -10.20 17.63
CA LEU A 94 -11.00 -10.04 16.73
C LEU A 94 -11.39 -9.43 15.38
N LEU A 95 -12.60 -9.74 14.87
CA LEU A 95 -13.06 -9.26 13.56
C LEU A 95 -13.08 -7.71 13.45
N PRO A 96 -13.72 -6.94 14.35
CA PRO A 96 -13.63 -5.48 14.36
C PRO A 96 -12.20 -4.94 14.49
N VAL A 97 -11.36 -5.58 15.30
CA VAL A 97 -9.96 -5.14 15.48
C VAL A 97 -9.16 -5.32 14.20
N ILE A 98 -9.33 -6.45 13.52
CA ILE A 98 -8.75 -6.72 12.21
C ILE A 98 -9.27 -5.71 11.18
N MET A 99 -10.57 -5.42 11.18
CA MET A 99 -11.20 -4.45 10.27
C MET A 99 -10.64 -3.03 10.46
N VAL A 100 -10.40 -2.61 11.70
CA VAL A 100 -9.74 -1.33 11.99
C VAL A 100 -8.31 -1.31 11.44
N GLY A 101 -7.54 -2.39 11.65
CA GLY A 101 -6.21 -2.53 11.07
C GLY A 101 -6.21 -2.44 9.54
N GLN A 102 -7.15 -3.11 8.88
CA GLN A 102 -7.36 -3.05 7.43
C GLN A 102 -7.69 -1.64 6.96
N ASN A 103 -8.59 -0.93 7.64
CA ASN A 103 -9.00 0.42 7.27
C ASN A 103 -7.81 1.40 7.34
N ILE A 104 -6.96 1.29 8.37
CA ILE A 104 -5.77 2.13 8.50
C ILE A 104 -4.78 1.87 7.35
N GLU A 105 -4.52 0.61 7.03
CA GLU A 105 -3.63 0.25 5.91
C GLU A 105 -4.21 0.66 4.56
N GLY A 106 -5.53 0.53 4.39
CA GLY A 106 -6.27 0.98 3.21
C GLY A 106 -6.14 2.48 2.99
N ARG A 107 -6.35 3.30 4.02
CA ARG A 107 -6.14 4.76 3.96
C ARG A 107 -4.70 5.11 3.59
N ALA A 108 -3.72 4.40 4.15
CA ALA A 108 -2.31 4.62 3.80
C ALA A 108 -1.98 4.17 2.37
N ALA A 109 -2.69 3.18 1.81
CA ALA A 109 -2.57 2.78 0.42
C ALA A 109 -3.21 3.82 -0.52
N GLU A 110 -4.40 4.32 -0.19
CA GLU A 110 -5.10 5.36 -0.95
C GLU A 110 -4.28 6.65 -1.05
N TRP A 111 -3.67 7.09 0.05
CA TRP A 111 -2.80 8.27 0.03
C TRP A 111 -1.55 8.08 -0.81
N ARG A 112 -0.95 6.87 -0.79
CA ARG A 112 0.16 6.55 -1.69
C ARG A 112 -0.29 6.60 -3.15
N ALA A 113 -1.44 6.02 -3.46
CA ALA A 113 -2.00 6.08 -4.81
C ALA A 113 -2.25 7.53 -5.27
N GLN A 114 -2.75 8.39 -4.39
CA GLN A 114 -2.95 9.81 -4.70
C GLN A 114 -1.61 10.53 -4.95
N MET A 115 -0.60 10.30 -4.12
CA MET A 115 0.74 10.87 -4.35
C MET A 115 1.36 10.38 -5.65
N ASP A 116 1.26 9.08 -5.94
CA ASP A 116 1.77 8.48 -7.17
C ASP A 116 1.05 9.06 -8.39
N PHE A 117 -0.27 9.29 -8.30
CA PHE A 117 -1.05 9.96 -9.33
C PHE A 117 -0.60 11.40 -9.59
N GLU A 118 -0.34 12.19 -8.54
CA GLU A 118 0.18 13.55 -8.68
C GLU A 118 1.60 13.59 -9.26
N ILE A 119 2.45 12.62 -8.91
CA ILE A 119 3.78 12.48 -9.50
C ILE A 119 3.67 12.12 -10.97
N ASN A 120 2.78 11.20 -11.34
CA ASN A 120 2.57 10.80 -12.73
C ASN A 120 2.05 11.96 -13.59
N GLN A 121 1.10 12.76 -13.10
CA GLN A 121 0.65 13.95 -13.84
C GLN A 121 1.79 14.96 -14.07
N LYS A 122 2.67 15.15 -13.09
CA LYS A 122 3.85 16.01 -13.27
C LYS A 122 4.82 15.42 -14.28
N ALA A 123 5.03 14.10 -14.24
CA ALA A 123 5.89 13.41 -15.21
C ALA A 123 5.31 13.52 -16.63
N GLU A 124 4.00 13.38 -16.79
CA GLU A 124 3.30 13.57 -18.07
C GLU A 124 3.54 14.99 -18.62
N HIS A 125 3.36 16.02 -17.79
CA HIS A 125 3.65 17.40 -18.19
C HIS A 125 5.14 17.61 -18.53
N GLU A 126 6.07 17.08 -17.74
CA GLU A 126 7.50 17.16 -18.05
C GLU A 126 7.84 16.47 -19.39
N VAL A 127 7.21 15.35 -19.69
CA VAL A 127 7.34 14.65 -20.98
C VAL A 127 6.78 15.48 -22.12
N GLU A 128 5.60 16.09 -21.96
CA GLU A 128 5.01 17.00 -22.95
C GLU A 128 5.95 18.16 -23.28
N VAL A 129 6.58 18.76 -22.26
CA VAL A 129 7.58 19.82 -22.45
C VAL A 129 8.80 19.33 -23.23
N ILE A 130 9.29 18.12 -22.93
CA ILE A 130 10.41 17.51 -23.67
C ILE A 130 10.03 17.31 -25.14
N ILE A 131 8.84 16.78 -25.41
CA ILE A 131 8.34 16.55 -26.77
C ILE A 131 8.27 17.88 -27.53
N ALA A 132 7.68 18.91 -26.94
CA ALA A 132 7.61 20.24 -27.55
C ALA A 132 9.00 20.83 -27.87
N HIS A 133 9.99 20.59 -27.00
CA HIS A 133 11.36 21.03 -27.24
C HIS A 133 12.02 20.26 -28.40
N LEU A 134 11.76 18.94 -28.52
CA LEU A 134 12.23 18.11 -29.63
C LEU A 134 11.60 18.51 -30.98
N GLU A 135 10.30 18.81 -30.99
CA GLU A 135 9.62 19.29 -32.20
C GLU A 135 10.21 20.62 -32.69
N ASN A 136 10.45 21.57 -31.77
CA ASN A 136 11.11 22.82 -32.10
C ASN A 136 12.54 22.60 -32.66
N GLN A 137 13.32 21.66 -32.09
CA GLN A 137 14.64 21.32 -32.59
C GLN A 137 14.60 20.72 -34.00
N ASN A 138 13.65 19.80 -34.26
CA ASN A 138 13.46 19.20 -35.58
C ASN A 138 13.16 20.26 -36.65
N GLU A 139 12.29 21.22 -36.35
CA GLU A 139 11.97 22.32 -37.29
C GLU A 139 13.19 23.19 -37.59
N LEU A 140 13.97 23.55 -36.57
CA LEU A 140 15.22 24.31 -36.75
C LEU A 140 16.21 23.55 -37.63
N LEU A 141 16.38 22.25 -37.41
CA LEU A 141 17.25 21.41 -38.24
C LEU A 141 16.78 21.38 -39.70
N LEU A 142 15.47 21.24 -39.95
CA LEU A 142 14.89 21.28 -41.29
C LEU A 142 15.08 22.64 -41.98
N GLU A 143 15.00 23.75 -41.23
CA GLU A 143 15.25 25.08 -41.77
C GLU A 143 16.75 25.27 -42.12
N LEU A 144 17.65 24.78 -41.28
CA LEU A 144 19.10 24.81 -41.54
C LEU A 144 19.47 24.01 -42.79
N ILE A 145 18.94 22.78 -42.92
CA ILE A 145 19.14 21.94 -44.11
C ILE A 145 18.68 22.69 -45.37
N ARG A 146 17.47 23.27 -45.35
CA ARG A 146 16.94 24.07 -46.48
C ARG A 146 17.80 25.29 -46.83
N LYS A 147 18.47 25.91 -45.85
CA LYS A 147 19.39 27.04 -46.10
C LYS A 147 20.72 26.59 -46.68
N VAL A 148 21.22 25.42 -46.28
CA VAL A 148 22.44 24.82 -46.83
C VAL A 148 22.21 24.38 -48.27
N GLU A 149 21.10 23.72 -48.60
CA GLU A 149 20.77 23.30 -49.98
C GLU A 149 20.55 24.45 -50.96
N ARG A 150 20.23 25.66 -50.48
CA ARG A 150 20.08 26.86 -51.33
C ARG A 150 21.41 27.57 -51.64
N ARG A 151 22.52 27.16 -51.04
CA ARG A 151 23.86 27.67 -51.35
C ARG A 151 24.58 26.73 -52.30
#